data_AF-A0A0Q3WWS7-F1
#
_entry.id   AF-A0A0Q3WWS7-F1
#
_cell.length_a   1.000
_cell.length_b   1.000
_cell.length_c   1.000
_cell.angle_alpha   90.00
_cell.angle_beta   90.00
_cell.angle_gamma   90.00
#
_symmetry.space_group_name_H-M   'P 1'
#
loop_
_entity.id
_entity.type
_entity.pdbx_description
1 polymer ?
#
loop_
_entity_poly.entity_id
_entity_poly.type
_entity_poly.pdbx_seq_one_letter_code
_entity_poly.pdbx_strand_id
1 'polypeptide(L)'
;MGHSLNMNVIAEGIETKEQLLFLQEHLCDQGQGYFLSKPLVASKLKEKLDEIQFAKGANYFHLLIGYIICGLFSKWVVNFFFYLHIKLQS
;
A
#
# COMPACT_ATOMS: atom_id res chain seq x y z
N MET A 1 2.74 24.29 -5.89
CA MET A 1 2.55 25.04 -7.15
C MET A 1 1.70 24.29 -8.18
N GLY A 2 1.93 23.00 -8.44
CA GLY A 2 1.03 22.23 -9.34
C GLY A 2 -0.42 22.15 -8.83
N HIS A 3 -0.60 21.92 -7.53
CA HIS A 3 -1.91 21.89 -6.88
C HIS A 3 -2.72 23.19 -7.03
N SER A 4 -2.07 24.37 -7.01
CA SER A 4 -2.76 25.65 -7.21
C SER A 4 -3.23 25.87 -8.66
N LEU A 5 -2.75 25.05 -9.59
CA LEU A 5 -3.16 25.03 -10.99
C LEU A 5 -4.10 23.86 -11.31
N ASN A 6 -4.59 23.15 -10.27
CA ASN A 6 -5.43 21.97 -10.41
C ASN A 6 -4.78 20.86 -11.28
N MET A 7 -3.45 20.72 -11.18
CA MET A 7 -2.66 19.71 -11.89
C MET A 7 -2.15 18.65 -10.91
N ASN A 8 -2.17 17.39 -11.34
CA ASN A 8 -1.49 16.31 -10.63
C ASN A 8 0.03 16.51 -10.69
N VAL A 9 0.69 16.36 -9.56
CA VAL A 9 2.14 16.46 -9.40
C VAL A 9 2.74 15.07 -9.27
N ILE A 10 3.71 14.78 -10.14
CA ILE A 10 4.55 13.58 -10.05
C ILE A 10 5.95 13.97 -9.57
N ALA A 11 6.44 13.25 -8.56
CA ALA A 11 7.82 13.33 -8.11
C ALA A 11 8.64 12.19 -8.72
N GLU A 12 9.73 12.51 -9.41
CA GLU A 12 10.64 11.55 -10.03
C GLU A 12 11.95 11.45 -9.24
N GLY A 13 12.62 10.30 -9.32
CA GLY A 13 13.94 10.08 -8.69
C GLY A 13 13.90 9.72 -7.21
N ILE A 14 12.83 9.06 -6.73
CA ILE A 14 12.75 8.59 -5.34
C ILE A 14 13.69 7.38 -5.12
N GLU A 15 14.75 7.58 -4.33
CA GLU A 15 15.79 6.58 -4.08
C GLU A 15 15.81 6.08 -2.63
N THR A 16 15.26 6.85 -1.68
CA THR A 16 15.22 6.48 -0.26
C THR A 16 13.82 6.53 0.34
N LYS A 17 13.68 5.87 1.49
CA LYS A 17 12.43 5.85 2.26
C LYS A 17 12.08 7.25 2.78
N GLU A 18 13.08 8.01 3.21
CA GLU A 18 12.93 9.35 3.77
C GLU A 18 12.38 10.32 2.72
N GLN A 19 12.84 10.22 1.48
CA GLN A 19 12.30 10.98 0.35
C GLN A 19 10.83 10.64 0.08
N LEU A 20 10.48 9.35 0.10
CA LEU A 20 9.10 8.91 -0.06
C LEU A 20 8.20 9.48 1.04
N LEU A 21 8.63 9.39 2.31
CA LEU A 21 7.88 9.92 3.45
C LEU A 21 7.69 11.44 3.35
N PHE A 22 8.76 12.17 3.01
CA PHE A 22 8.68 13.61 2.78
C PHE A 22 7.63 13.97 1.71
N LEU A 23 7.61 13.25 0.58
CA LEU A 23 6.64 13.48 -0.50
C LEU A 23 5.21 13.15 -0.09
N GLN A 24 5.01 12.11 0.73
CA GLN A 24 3.69 11.75 1.28
C GLN A 24 3.16 12.83 2.22
N GLU A 25 4.01 13.36 3.11
CA GLU A 25 3.65 14.47 4.01
C GLU A 25 3.26 15.74 3.26
N HIS A 26 3.85 15.95 2.08
CA HIS A 26 3.58 17.10 1.21
C HIS A 26 2.49 16.84 0.16
N LEU A 27 1.74 15.74 0.29
CA LEU A 27 0.60 15.40 -0.57
C LEU A 27 0.97 15.37 -2.07
N CYS A 28 2.12 14.76 -2.39
CA CYS A 28 2.46 14.47 -3.78
C CYS A 28 1.54 13.35 -4.32
N ASP A 29 0.98 13.54 -5.53
CA ASP A 29 -0.03 12.62 -6.07
C ASP A 29 0.57 11.30 -6.56
N GLN A 30 1.75 11.39 -7.16
CA GLN A 30 2.41 10.27 -7.82
C GLN A 30 3.92 10.30 -7.58
N GLY A 31 4.53 9.11 -7.50
CA GLY A 31 5.96 8.96 -7.29
C GLY A 31 6.55 7.95 -8.27
N GLN A 32 7.73 8.27 -8.79
CA GLN A 32 8.58 7.36 -9.54
C GLN A 32 9.99 7.38 -8.98
N GLY A 33 10.61 6.21 -8.84
CA GLY A 33 12.00 6.14 -8.44
C GLY A 33 12.47 4.72 -8.16
N TYR A 34 13.79 4.58 -8.06
CA TYR A 34 14.46 3.29 -7.85
C TYR A 34 14.05 2.61 -6.55
N PHE A 35 13.70 3.40 -5.51
CA PHE A 35 13.17 2.89 -4.25
C PHE A 35 11.82 2.16 -4.43
N LEU A 36 10.97 2.67 -5.33
CA LEU A 36 9.65 2.10 -5.60
C LEU A 36 9.75 0.89 -6.53
N SER A 37 10.47 1.06 -7.65
CA SER A 37 10.78 -0.01 -8.58
C SER A 37 11.92 0.42 -9.49
N LYS A 38 12.83 -0.50 -9.77
CA LYS A 38 13.77 -0.33 -10.89
C LYS A 38 13.01 -0.33 -12.22
N PRO A 39 13.56 0.27 -13.29
CA PRO A 39 13.02 0.11 -14.63
C PRO A 39 12.88 -1.37 -14.99
N LEU A 40 11.73 -1.72 -15.56
CA LEU A 40 11.40 -3.08 -15.94
C LEU A 40 11.48 -3.23 -17.45
N VAL A 41 11.91 -4.40 -17.90
CA VAL A 41 11.77 -4.80 -19.30
C VAL A 41 10.29 -5.07 -19.59
N ALA A 42 9.85 -4.79 -20.83
CA ALA A 42 8.45 -4.89 -21.22
C ALA A 42 7.83 -6.28 -20.96
N SER A 43 8.62 -7.36 -21.12
CA SER A 43 8.18 -8.73 -20.85
C SER A 43 7.79 -8.98 -19.39
N LYS A 44 8.34 -8.21 -18.44
CA LYS A 44 8.04 -8.31 -17.00
C LYS A 44 6.92 -7.39 -16.54
N LEU A 45 6.42 -6.52 -17.41
CA LEU A 45 5.38 -5.55 -17.04
C LEU A 45 4.11 -6.24 -16.56
N LYS A 46 3.67 -7.29 -17.28
CA LYS A 46 2.45 -8.03 -16.95
C LYS A 46 2.54 -8.68 -15.56
N GLU A 47 3.62 -9.40 -15.31
CA GLU A 47 3.88 -10.05 -14.01
C GLU A 47 3.83 -9.01 -12.88
N LYS A 48 4.49 -7.87 -13.06
CA LYS A 48 4.48 -6.80 -12.06
C LYS A 48 3.08 -6.20 -11.83
N LEU A 49 2.29 -6.02 -12.89
CA LEU A 49 0.93 -5.52 -12.78
C LEU A 49 0.02 -6.51 -12.03
N ASP A 50 0.15 -7.80 -12.32
CA ASP A 50 -0.61 -8.86 -11.66
C ASP A 50 -0.25 -8.94 -10.16
N GLU A 51 1.03 -8.83 -9.80
CA GLU A 51 1.49 -8.73 -8.41
C GLU A 51 0.84 -7.56 -7.66
N ILE A 52 0.85 -6.36 -8.27
CA ILE A 52 0.30 -5.14 -7.66
C ILE A 52 -1.22 -5.25 -7.49
N GLN A 53 -1.93 -5.82 -8.46
CA GLN A 53 -3.37 -6.03 -8.38
C GLN A 53 -3.74 -7.04 -7.29
N PHE A 54 -3.00 -8.15 -7.19
CA PHE A 54 -3.23 -9.16 -6.16
C PHE A 54 -3.03 -8.60 -4.75
N ALA A 55 -1.95 -7.85 -4.52
CA ALA A 55 -1.67 -7.22 -3.23
C ALA A 55 -2.79 -6.25 -2.79
N LYS A 56 -3.34 -5.46 -3.71
CA LYS A 56 -4.49 -4.60 -3.43
C LYS A 56 -5.74 -5.40 -3.08
N GLY A 57 -6.02 -6.48 -3.82
CA GLY A 57 -7.17 -7.36 -3.57
C GLY A 57 -7.09 -8.04 -2.21
N ALA A 58 -5.93 -8.55 -1.83
CA ALA A 58 -5.69 -9.17 -0.52
C ALA A 58 -5.88 -8.16 0.63
N ASN A 59 -5.35 -6.93 0.50
CA ASN A 59 -5.55 -5.88 1.48
C ASN A 59 -7.03 -5.48 1.62
N TYR A 60 -7.75 -5.38 0.49
CA TYR A 60 -9.19 -5.09 0.50
C TYR A 60 -10.00 -6.21 1.14
N PHE A 61 -9.64 -7.48 0.88
CA PHE A 61 -10.29 -8.63 1.48
C PHE A 61 -10.06 -8.69 3.00
N HIS A 62 -8.85 -8.38 3.48
CA HIS A 62 -8.56 -8.29 4.91
C HIS A 62 -9.35 -7.15 5.59
N LEU A 63 -9.48 -6.00 4.92
CA LEU A 63 -10.33 -4.89 5.38
C LEU A 63 -11.81 -5.32 5.45
N LEU A 64 -12.35 -5.94 4.39
CA LEU A 64 -13.74 -6.41 4.36
C LEU A 64 -14.04 -7.48 5.42
N ILE A 65 -13.14 -8.46 5.59
CA ILE A 65 -13.25 -9.44 6.66
C ILE A 65 -13.22 -8.75 8.03
N GLY A 66 -12.34 -7.76 8.22
CA GLY A 66 -12.30 -6.96 9.45
C GLY A 66 -13.63 -6.27 9.74
N TYR A 67 -14.28 -5.67 8.74
CA TYR A 67 -15.60 -5.06 8.88
C TYR A 67 -16.70 -6.09 9.20
N ILE A 68 -16.68 -7.27 8.55
CA ILE A 68 -17.67 -8.34 8.78
C ILE A 68 -17.50 -8.97 10.17
N ILE A 69 -16.26 -9.23 10.61
CA ILE A 69 -15.96 -9.80 11.94
C ILE A 69 -16.31 -8.78 13.04
N CYS A 70 -16.01 -7.49 12.84
CA CYS A 70 -16.33 -6.45 13.81
C CYS A 70 -17.86 -6.27 14.00
N GLY A 71 -18.66 -6.52 12.95
CA GLY A 71 -20.12 -6.47 13.02
C GLY A 71 -20.80 -7.69 13.64
N LEU A 72 -20.12 -8.83 13.80
CA LEU A 72 -20.74 -10.11 14.16
C LEU A 72 -20.22 -10.76 15.45
N PHE A 73 -19.11 -10.28 16.03
CA PHE A 73 -18.50 -10.97 17.17
C PHE A 73 -18.38 -10.12 18.42
N SER A 74 -19.02 -10.61 19.48
CA SER A 74 -18.78 -10.17 20.86
C SER A 74 -17.29 -10.22 21.18
N LYS A 75 -16.84 -9.29 22.05
CA LYS A 75 -15.46 -8.93 22.41
C LYS A 75 -14.43 -10.05 22.62
N TRP A 76 -14.83 -11.32 22.70
CA TRP A 76 -13.96 -12.47 22.96
C TRP A 76 -13.18 -12.98 21.73
N VAL A 77 -13.74 -12.90 20.51
CA VAL A 77 -13.08 -13.47 19.31
C VAL A 77 -11.96 -12.58 18.76
N VAL A 78 -12.08 -11.27 18.93
CA VAL A 78 -11.08 -10.29 18.47
C VAL A 78 -9.75 -10.48 19.20
N ASN A 79 -9.77 -10.76 20.50
CA ASN A 79 -8.55 -11.01 21.29
C ASN A 79 -7.84 -12.31 20.88
N PHE A 80 -8.58 -13.34 20.49
CA PHE A 80 -8.00 -14.62 20.06
C PHE A 80 -7.32 -14.49 18.69
N PHE A 81 -7.96 -13.82 17.73
CA PHE A 81 -7.38 -13.60 16.40
C PHE A 81 -6.17 -12.66 16.45
N PHE A 82 -6.20 -11.62 17.29
CA PHE A 82 -5.05 -10.73 17.47
C PHE A 82 -3.85 -11.47 18.10
N TYR A 83 -4.09 -12.36 19.07
CA TYR A 83 -3.04 -13.18 19.68
C TYR A 83 -2.41 -14.16 18.68
N LEU A 84 -3.20 -14.75 17.78
CA LEU A 84 -2.70 -15.66 16.75
C LEU A 84 -1.87 -14.94 15.68
N HIS A 85 -2.26 -13.71 15.33
CA HIS A 85 -1.53 -12.89 14.36
C HIS A 85 -0.15 -12.45 14.88
N ILE A 86 -0.01 -12.14 16.18
CA ILE A 86 1.28 -11.83 16.80
C ILE A 86 2.20 -13.07 16.85
N LYS A 87 1.66 -14.27 17.08
CA LYS A 87 2.46 -15.49 17.23
C LYS A 87 2.92 -16.11 15.89
N LEU A 88 2.35 -15.70 14.77
CA LEU A 88 2.71 -16.17 13.42
C LEU A 88 3.71 -15.24 12.68
N GLN A 89 4.15 -14.15 13.31
CA GLN A 89 5.17 -13.23 12.78
C GLN A 89 6.48 -13.25 13.60
N SER A 90 6.66 -14.26 14.46
CA SER A 90 7.89 -14.62 15.16
C SER A 90 8.38 -15.98 14.67
#